data_AF-R7TQQ9-F1
#
_entry.id   AF-R7TQQ9-F1
#
_cell.length_a   1.000
_cell.length_b   1.000
_cell.length_c   1.000
_cell.angle_alpha   90.00
_cell.angle_beta   90.00
_cell.angle_gamma   90.00
#
_symmetry.space_group_name_H-M   'P 1'
#
loop_
_entity.id
_entity.type
_entity.pdbx_description
1 polymer ?
#
loop_
_entity_poly.entity_id
_entity_poly.type
_entity_poly.pdbx_seq_one_letter_code
_entity_poly.pdbx_strand_id
1 'polypeptide(L)'
;VSFLQMREANELVDVTLVFGDRRLACHKLILAGMCKYFHRMFLTDMVESYSKEIVMKDINASTGVLLIDYFYTQQIDITTHNAQDLLEASDMLLIDTLKRSVEEFFCELTDKSNCISLLNLARFYDLKMLREKAQDTVCNIQVDGMDDIEDMHLLEENDLVTILKASDVLDDSFCLVQKWILAVERSNAFDSLLQLLKKKMLHNKHGMELIQHLTQLYLVNDRPEKPSLMVGTFEGEMWQSIHSETWQPIQKPRNLNEVYSACAHPDGRLIISGGVFMNTIQSDCHYYDAHTAQWNHLPPMPTVRAQHSSIYHDHHVYVIGGNDGRSFLHSVDALDMRSLEWSSLPHMPQPLQCSYVVSVSDTLFVLGGMRDGWVDWSVDVHQYDSTGKTWHQRSPMPEQCAGGAAVALGDQVYVVGGWNKSCMKFNPQIDSWVSLQRPQFSHWYGPALVWNGCVLVCGGSEEDSIEEYSPLTDKWRTWTMTLPQKQELRFAFRILL
;
A
#
# COMPACT_ATOMS: atom_id res chain seq x y z
N VAL A 1 49.24 -38.38 -22.75
CA VAL A 1 48.24 -37.39 -23.21
C VAL A 1 47.09 -37.46 -22.23
N SER A 2 46.71 -36.35 -21.59
CA SER A 2 45.53 -36.34 -20.72
C SER A 2 44.26 -36.34 -21.56
N PHE A 3 43.13 -36.80 -21.02
CA PHE A 3 41.86 -36.73 -21.73
C PHE A 3 41.49 -35.29 -22.11
N LEU A 4 41.93 -34.29 -21.33
CA LEU A 4 41.73 -32.88 -21.62
C LEU A 4 42.51 -32.45 -22.88
N GLN A 5 43.78 -32.83 -22.99
CA GLN A 5 44.59 -32.55 -24.18
C GLN A 5 44.00 -33.20 -25.45
N MET A 6 43.46 -34.42 -25.33
CA MET A 6 42.76 -35.08 -26.44
C MET A 6 41.49 -34.34 -26.84
N ARG A 7 40.73 -33.83 -25.86
CA ARG A 7 39.53 -33.01 -26.11
C ARG A 7 39.88 -31.72 -26.85
N GLU A 8 40.90 -31.01 -26.39
CA GLU A 8 41.38 -29.77 -27.02
C GLU A 8 41.88 -29.99 -28.45
N ALA A 9 42.48 -31.15 -28.73
CA ALA A 9 42.90 -31.56 -30.06
C ALA A 9 41.76 -32.15 -30.94
N ASN A 10 40.53 -32.25 -30.43
CA ASN A 10 39.40 -32.95 -31.05
C ASN A 10 39.69 -34.41 -31.43
N GLU A 11 40.53 -35.09 -30.65
CA GLU A 11 40.87 -36.50 -30.85
C GLU A 11 39.86 -37.41 -30.16
N LEU A 12 39.28 -38.37 -30.90
CA LEU A 12 38.36 -39.40 -30.39
C LEU A 12 37.06 -38.90 -29.73
N VAL A 13 36.71 -37.63 -29.91
CA VAL A 13 35.42 -37.05 -29.47
C VAL A 13 34.25 -37.70 -30.22
N ASP A 14 33.20 -38.07 -29.49
CA ASP A 14 32.06 -38.88 -29.97
C ASP A 14 30.69 -38.25 -29.65
N VAL A 15 30.68 -37.08 -28.99
CA VAL A 15 29.48 -36.26 -28.77
C VAL A 15 29.83 -34.77 -28.73
N THR A 16 28.89 -33.92 -29.14
CA THR A 16 28.94 -32.47 -28.97
C THR A 16 27.82 -32.02 -28.06
N LEU A 17 28.16 -31.34 -26.97
CA LEU A 17 27.20 -30.70 -26.08
C LEU A 17 27.04 -29.23 -26.48
N VAL A 18 25.80 -28.77 -26.57
CA VAL A 18 25.45 -27.42 -26.99
C VAL A 18 24.82 -26.67 -25.82
N PHE A 19 25.46 -25.59 -25.40
CA PHE A 19 25.02 -24.69 -24.33
C PHE A 19 24.82 -23.30 -24.94
N GLY A 20 23.57 -22.95 -25.26
CA GLY A 20 23.26 -21.72 -25.98
C GLY A 20 24.00 -21.62 -27.32
N ASP A 21 24.92 -20.67 -27.43
CA ASP A 21 25.76 -20.44 -28.62
C ASP A 21 27.07 -21.26 -28.64
N ARG A 22 27.43 -21.91 -27.52
CA ARG A 22 28.67 -22.69 -27.40
C ARG A 22 28.45 -24.16 -27.75
N ARG A 23 29.35 -24.70 -28.58
CA ARG A 23 29.40 -26.11 -28.99
C ARG A 23 30.70 -26.73 -28.48
N LEU A 24 30.60 -27.74 -27.62
CA LEU A 24 31.74 -28.37 -26.95
C LEU A 24 31.82 -29.85 -27.34
N ALA A 25 32.92 -30.23 -28.02
CA ALA A 25 33.19 -31.63 -28.36
C ALA A 25 33.73 -32.37 -27.13
N CYS A 26 33.19 -33.56 -26.84
CA CYS A 26 33.44 -34.31 -25.62
C CYS A 26 33.49 -35.83 -25.88
N HIS A 27 33.93 -36.58 -24.86
CA HIS A 27 33.91 -38.03 -24.83
C HIS A 27 32.73 -38.54 -23.99
N LYS A 28 31.79 -39.30 -24.59
CA LYS A 28 30.66 -39.93 -23.90
C LYS A 28 31.12 -40.75 -22.71
N LEU A 29 32.24 -41.45 -22.84
CA LEU A 29 32.83 -42.26 -21.76
C LEU A 29 33.21 -41.42 -20.53
N ILE A 30 33.83 -40.25 -20.73
CA ILE A 30 34.24 -39.37 -19.63
C ILE A 30 33.01 -38.77 -18.96
N LEU A 31 32.07 -38.25 -19.76
CA LEU A 31 30.81 -37.71 -19.26
C LEU A 31 29.99 -38.75 -18.48
N ALA A 32 29.85 -39.98 -19.00
CA ALA A 32 29.16 -41.09 -18.33
C ALA A 32 29.89 -41.59 -17.08
N GLY A 33 31.22 -41.50 -17.06
CA GLY A 33 32.02 -41.88 -15.89
C GLY A 33 31.89 -40.87 -14.74
N MET A 34 31.76 -39.58 -15.07
CA MET A 34 31.77 -38.50 -14.09
C MET A 34 30.39 -38.00 -13.68
N CYS A 35 29.34 -38.30 -14.46
CA CYS A 35 28.01 -37.75 -14.22
C CYS A 35 26.92 -38.81 -14.47
N LYS A 36 26.11 -39.05 -13.44
CA LYS A 36 25.03 -40.04 -13.45
C LYS A 36 23.96 -39.72 -14.49
N TYR A 37 23.70 -38.44 -14.75
CA TYR A 37 22.76 -38.02 -15.80
C TYR A 37 23.24 -38.48 -17.18
N PHE A 38 24.47 -38.17 -17.55
CA PHE A 38 25.06 -38.61 -18.83
C PHE A 38 25.20 -40.14 -18.89
N HIS A 39 25.53 -40.79 -17.77
CA HIS A 39 25.57 -42.26 -17.68
C HIS A 39 24.23 -42.89 -18.08
N ARG A 40 23.12 -42.39 -17.51
CA ARG A 40 21.78 -42.87 -17.84
C ARG A 40 21.39 -42.52 -19.27
N MET A 41 21.67 -41.28 -19.71
CA MET A 41 21.31 -40.84 -21.05
C MET A 41 22.00 -41.64 -22.15
N PHE A 42 23.26 -42.03 -21.97
CA PHE A 42 24.01 -42.78 -22.99
C PHE A 42 23.79 -44.30 -22.95
N LEU A 43 23.35 -44.85 -21.82
CA LEU A 43 23.14 -46.30 -21.65
C LEU A 43 21.67 -46.74 -21.74
N THR A 44 20.74 -45.81 -21.92
CA THR A 44 19.31 -46.11 -22.15
C THR A 44 18.97 -45.96 -23.64
N ASP A 45 17.95 -46.69 -24.11
CA ASP A 45 17.45 -46.65 -25.51
C ASP A 45 16.68 -45.34 -25.83
N MET A 46 17.22 -44.20 -25.40
CA MET A 46 16.71 -42.88 -25.73
C MET A 46 17.35 -42.36 -27.03
N VAL A 47 16.68 -41.42 -27.71
CA VAL A 47 17.14 -40.85 -29.00
C VAL A 47 18.51 -40.16 -28.84
N GLU A 48 18.75 -39.57 -27.68
CA GLU A 48 19.99 -38.89 -27.31
C GLU A 48 21.20 -39.83 -27.23
N SER A 49 20.99 -41.13 -26.99
CA SER A 49 22.09 -42.12 -26.97
C SER A 49 22.75 -42.27 -28.35
N TYR A 50 21.95 -42.14 -29.42
CA TYR A 50 22.39 -42.20 -30.81
C TYR A 50 22.73 -40.82 -31.39
N SER A 51 22.34 -39.73 -30.73
CA SER A 51 22.65 -38.39 -31.19
C SER A 51 24.15 -38.09 -31.08
N LYS A 52 24.66 -37.36 -32.08
CA LYS A 52 26.01 -36.76 -32.06
C LYS A 52 26.01 -35.37 -31.42
N GLU A 53 24.84 -34.75 -31.29
CA GLU A 53 24.69 -33.39 -30.76
C GLU A 53 23.54 -33.35 -29.74
N ILE A 54 23.81 -32.84 -28.55
CA ILE A 54 22.85 -32.79 -27.44
C ILE A 54 22.78 -31.36 -26.93
N VAL A 55 21.57 -30.79 -26.94
CA VAL A 55 21.32 -29.40 -26.54
C VAL A 55 20.90 -29.36 -25.08
N MET A 56 21.71 -28.68 -24.26
CA MET A 56 21.46 -28.44 -22.84
C MET A 56 20.80 -27.07 -22.70
N LYS A 57 19.47 -27.03 -22.71
CA LYS A 57 18.70 -25.78 -22.75
C LYS A 57 18.72 -25.00 -21.43
N ASP A 58 18.84 -25.72 -20.32
CA ASP A 58 18.69 -25.17 -18.97
C ASP A 58 20.06 -24.87 -18.31
N ILE A 59 21.16 -24.92 -19.06
CA ILE A 59 22.51 -24.59 -18.57
C ILE A 59 23.09 -23.52 -19.50
N ASN A 60 23.50 -22.40 -18.91
CA ASN A 60 24.10 -21.30 -19.67
C ASN A 60 25.49 -21.68 -20.23
N ALA A 61 25.95 -20.94 -21.23
CA ALA A 61 27.18 -21.21 -21.96
C ALA A 61 28.44 -21.22 -21.07
N SER A 62 28.57 -20.25 -20.16
CA SER A 62 29.72 -20.13 -19.26
C SER A 62 29.80 -21.29 -18.27
N THR A 63 28.68 -21.63 -17.64
CA THR A 63 28.58 -22.74 -16.69
C THR A 63 28.79 -24.08 -17.39
N GLY A 64 28.27 -24.24 -18.61
CA GLY A 64 28.53 -25.40 -19.46
C GLY A 64 30.03 -25.63 -19.69
N VAL A 65 30.80 -24.59 -20.00
CA VAL A 65 32.27 -24.71 -20.16
C VAL A 65 32.93 -25.16 -18.87
N LEU A 66 32.60 -24.53 -17.74
CA LEU A 66 33.17 -24.87 -16.42
C LEU A 66 32.88 -26.32 -16.01
N LEU A 67 31.66 -26.81 -16.25
CA LEU A 67 31.29 -28.19 -15.95
C LEU A 67 32.03 -29.20 -16.82
N ILE A 68 32.24 -28.86 -18.09
CA ILE A 68 32.96 -29.71 -19.03
C ILE A 68 34.45 -29.75 -18.70
N ASP A 69 35.03 -28.66 -18.22
CA ASP A 69 36.38 -28.67 -17.67
C ASP A 69 36.44 -29.50 -16.38
N TYR A 70 35.49 -29.31 -15.47
CA TYR A 70 35.39 -30.08 -14.23
C TYR A 70 35.31 -31.60 -14.46
N PHE A 71 34.57 -32.07 -15.46
CA PHE A 71 34.53 -33.51 -15.78
C PHE A 71 35.89 -34.08 -16.21
N TYR A 72 36.79 -33.24 -16.72
CA TYR A 72 38.12 -33.68 -17.16
C TYR A 72 39.21 -33.42 -16.11
N THR A 73 39.07 -32.40 -15.27
CA THR A 73 40.09 -31.96 -14.31
C THR A 73 39.76 -32.29 -12.86
N GLN A 74 38.48 -32.48 -12.53
CA GLN A 74 37.94 -32.54 -11.16
C GLN A 74 38.21 -31.27 -10.34
N GLN A 75 38.49 -30.16 -11.01
CA GLN A 75 38.76 -28.86 -10.40
C GLN A 75 37.80 -27.84 -10.97
N ILE A 76 37.23 -27.02 -10.10
CA ILE A 76 36.32 -25.95 -10.46
C ILE A 76 36.40 -24.83 -9.43
N ASP A 77 36.54 -23.61 -9.91
CA ASP A 77 36.61 -22.44 -9.05
C ASP A 77 35.21 -21.90 -8.80
N ILE A 78 34.76 -21.99 -7.55
CA ILE A 78 33.47 -21.48 -7.10
C ILE A 78 33.65 -20.04 -6.63
N THR A 79 32.81 -19.15 -7.13
CA THR A 79 32.82 -17.71 -6.89
C THR A 79 31.39 -17.22 -6.65
N THR A 80 31.23 -16.01 -6.11
CA THR A 80 29.90 -15.42 -5.91
C THR A 80 29.12 -15.21 -7.22
N HIS A 81 29.80 -15.15 -8.37
CA HIS A 81 29.17 -14.90 -9.66
C HIS A 81 28.69 -16.17 -10.37
N ASN A 82 29.26 -17.34 -10.02
CA ASN A 82 28.92 -18.61 -10.67
C ASN A 82 28.29 -19.64 -9.71
N ALA A 83 28.33 -19.42 -8.40
CA ALA A 83 27.87 -20.40 -7.41
C ALA A 83 26.40 -20.80 -7.61
N GLN A 84 25.51 -19.84 -7.91
CA GLN A 84 24.10 -20.15 -8.15
C GLN A 84 23.94 -21.02 -9.41
N ASP A 85 24.45 -20.60 -10.56
CA ASP A 85 24.38 -21.38 -11.81
C ASP A 85 24.99 -22.79 -11.66
N LEU A 86 26.09 -22.90 -10.92
CA LEU A 86 26.73 -24.18 -10.61
C LEU A 86 25.86 -25.05 -9.72
N LEU A 87 25.15 -24.47 -8.74
CA LEU A 87 24.17 -25.19 -7.93
C LEU A 87 23.06 -25.75 -8.81
N GLU A 88 22.43 -24.94 -9.65
CA GLU A 88 21.30 -25.37 -10.49
C GLU A 88 21.73 -26.50 -11.45
N ALA A 89 22.89 -26.32 -12.10
CA ALA A 89 23.40 -27.32 -13.02
C ALA A 89 23.88 -28.60 -12.31
N SER A 90 24.48 -28.49 -11.12
CA SER A 90 24.91 -29.65 -10.32
C SER A 90 23.73 -30.48 -9.84
N ASP A 91 22.61 -29.84 -9.49
CA ASP A 91 21.37 -30.52 -9.12
C ASP A 91 20.74 -31.21 -10.33
N MET A 92 20.56 -30.49 -11.44
CA MET A 92 20.00 -31.04 -12.69
C MET A 92 20.79 -32.25 -13.21
N LEU A 93 22.11 -32.15 -13.20
CA LEU A 93 23.01 -33.20 -13.70
C LEU A 93 23.32 -34.27 -12.64
N LEU A 94 22.76 -34.16 -11.43
CA LEU A 94 22.96 -35.08 -10.31
C LEU A 94 24.44 -35.25 -9.92
N ILE A 95 25.18 -34.14 -9.84
CA ILE A 95 26.59 -34.06 -9.47
C ILE A 95 26.70 -33.75 -7.96
N ASP A 96 26.48 -34.78 -7.14
CA ASP A 96 26.39 -34.66 -5.68
C ASP A 96 27.64 -34.02 -5.02
N THR A 97 28.83 -34.27 -5.58
CA THR A 97 30.10 -33.74 -5.07
C THR A 97 30.22 -32.24 -5.27
N LEU A 98 29.88 -31.76 -6.47
CA LEU A 98 29.89 -30.34 -6.81
C LEU A 98 28.82 -29.60 -6.01
N LYS A 99 27.61 -30.17 -5.93
CA LYS A 99 26.51 -29.63 -5.14
C LYS A 99 26.92 -29.38 -3.69
N ARG A 100 27.64 -30.33 -3.07
CA ARG A 100 28.17 -30.19 -1.71
C ARG A 100 29.22 -29.07 -1.60
N SER A 101 30.17 -28.98 -2.52
CA SER A 101 31.18 -27.92 -2.49
C SER A 101 30.56 -26.53 -2.65
N VAL A 102 29.51 -26.40 -3.46
CA VAL A 102 28.74 -25.15 -3.60
C VAL A 102 27.93 -24.86 -2.32
N GLU A 103 27.35 -25.86 -1.67
CA GLU A 103 26.68 -25.72 -0.37
C GLU A 103 27.64 -25.22 0.72
N GLU A 104 28.84 -25.80 0.81
CA GLU A 104 29.89 -25.37 1.74
C GLU A 104 30.28 -23.91 1.51
N PHE A 105 30.43 -23.49 0.25
CA PHE A 105 30.71 -22.10 -0.11
C PHE A 105 29.58 -21.14 0.33
N PHE A 106 28.31 -21.51 0.14
CA PHE A 106 27.20 -20.68 0.62
C PHE A 106 27.13 -20.61 2.15
N CYS A 107 27.50 -21.67 2.87
CA CYS A 107 27.59 -21.66 4.33
C CYS A 107 28.62 -20.64 4.84
N GLU A 108 29.75 -20.47 4.14
CA GLU A 108 30.78 -19.49 4.48
C GLU A 108 30.33 -18.03 4.24
N LEU A 109 29.44 -17.82 3.28
CA LEU A 109 28.89 -16.51 2.93
C LEU A 109 27.61 -16.13 3.69
N THR A 110 27.07 -17.04 4.51
CA THR A 110 25.81 -16.81 5.23
C THR A 110 25.98 -15.71 6.27
N ASP A 111 25.20 -14.64 6.13
CA ASP A 111 25.17 -13.49 7.03
C ASP A 111 23.73 -13.04 7.32
N LYS A 112 23.56 -11.95 8.09
CA LYS A 112 22.24 -11.43 8.45
C LYS A 112 21.45 -10.89 7.25
N SER A 113 22.13 -10.35 6.24
CA SER A 113 21.50 -9.71 5.08
C SER A 113 20.97 -10.72 4.08
N ASN A 114 21.62 -11.89 3.95
CA ASN A 114 21.30 -12.89 2.93
C ASN A 114 20.67 -14.19 3.48
N CYS A 115 20.57 -14.34 4.81
CA CYS A 115 20.12 -15.59 5.42
C CYS A 115 18.73 -16.06 4.99
N ILE A 116 17.78 -15.15 4.73
CA ILE A 116 16.42 -15.51 4.28
C ILE A 116 16.45 -16.07 2.85
N SER A 117 17.16 -15.38 1.96
CA SER A 117 17.35 -15.83 0.57
C SER A 117 18.08 -17.18 0.51
N LEU A 118 19.14 -17.36 1.31
CA LEU A 118 19.86 -18.63 1.40
C LEU A 118 19.02 -19.74 2.04
N LEU A 119 18.14 -19.43 2.99
CA LEU A 119 17.23 -20.40 3.59
C LEU A 119 16.25 -20.97 2.54
N ASN A 120 15.68 -20.09 1.71
CA ASN A 120 14.77 -20.50 0.64
C ASN A 120 15.49 -21.24 -0.49
N LEU A 121 16.70 -20.80 -0.86
CA LEU A 121 17.56 -21.50 -1.80
C LEU A 121 17.88 -22.92 -1.31
N ALA A 122 18.23 -23.04 -0.02
CA ALA A 122 18.51 -24.31 0.61
C ALA A 122 17.29 -25.24 0.63
N ARG A 123 16.09 -24.69 0.83
CA ARG A 123 14.84 -25.45 0.75
C ARG A 123 14.57 -25.94 -0.67
N PHE A 124 14.77 -25.08 -1.68
CA PHE A 124 14.50 -25.43 -3.08
C PHE A 124 15.40 -26.56 -3.58
N TYR A 125 16.69 -26.51 -3.24
CA TYR A 125 17.68 -27.51 -3.66
C TYR A 125 17.94 -28.63 -2.63
N ASP A 126 17.16 -28.73 -1.55
CA ASP A 126 17.36 -29.70 -0.44
C ASP A 126 18.79 -29.72 0.13
N LEU A 127 19.34 -28.53 0.39
CA LEU A 127 20.67 -28.30 1.00
C LEU A 127 20.56 -28.27 2.53
N LYS A 128 20.91 -29.37 3.19
CA LYS A 128 20.68 -29.55 4.63
C LYS A 128 21.59 -28.70 5.51
N MET A 129 22.89 -28.65 5.19
CA MET A 129 23.88 -27.90 5.97
C MET A 129 23.59 -26.40 5.88
N LEU A 130 23.31 -25.92 4.66
CA LEU A 130 22.98 -24.51 4.45
C LEU A 130 21.68 -24.13 5.13
N ARG A 131 20.66 -25.00 5.08
CA ARG A 131 19.37 -24.74 5.74
C ARG A 131 19.53 -24.59 7.25
N GLU A 132 20.26 -25.50 7.90
CA GLU A 132 20.51 -25.44 9.34
C GLU A 132 21.27 -24.15 9.71
N LYS A 133 22.33 -23.83 8.97
CA LYS A 133 23.13 -22.61 9.20
C LYS A 133 22.33 -21.32 9.00
N ALA A 134 21.54 -21.25 7.93
CA ALA A 134 20.70 -20.10 7.63
C ALA A 134 19.60 -19.94 8.69
N GLN A 135 18.95 -21.04 9.11
CA GLN A 135 17.92 -21.03 10.14
C GLN A 135 18.46 -20.56 11.49
N ASP A 136 19.63 -21.04 11.90
CA ASP A 136 20.30 -20.57 13.13
C ASP A 136 20.64 -19.08 13.06
N THR A 137 21.05 -18.60 11.89
CA THR A 137 21.37 -17.18 11.68
C THR A 137 20.12 -16.32 11.78
N VAL A 138 19.01 -16.76 11.16
CA VAL A 138 17.71 -16.11 11.21
C VAL A 138 17.14 -16.05 12.64
N CYS A 139 17.26 -17.12 13.42
CA CYS A 139 16.80 -17.16 14.82
C CYS A 139 17.58 -16.22 15.76
N ASN A 140 18.83 -15.87 15.42
CA ASN A 140 19.72 -15.07 16.26
C ASN A 140 19.76 -13.57 15.86
N ILE A 141 18.87 -13.11 14.98
CA ILE A 141 18.77 -11.70 14.59
C ILE A 141 18.20 -10.89 15.76
N GLN A 142 19.02 -10.02 16.36
CA GLN A 142 18.58 -8.97 17.30
C GLN A 142 17.99 -7.76 16.56
N VAL A 143 17.00 -7.08 17.14
CA VAL A 143 16.26 -5.95 16.52
C VAL A 143 17.11 -4.78 16.08
N ASP A 144 18.24 -4.55 16.75
CA ASP A 144 19.10 -3.38 16.47
C ASP A 144 19.77 -3.42 15.07
N GLY A 145 19.57 -4.49 14.29
CA GLY A 145 19.98 -4.60 12.88
C GLY A 145 18.83 -4.89 11.90
N MET A 146 17.56 -4.68 12.29
CA MET A 146 16.40 -5.04 11.46
C MET A 146 16.15 -4.10 10.28
N ASP A 147 16.80 -2.94 10.20
CA ASP A 147 16.67 -2.03 9.05
C ASP A 147 17.43 -2.51 7.81
N ASP A 148 18.33 -3.49 7.96
CA ASP A 148 19.17 -4.02 6.88
C ASP A 148 18.61 -5.30 6.20
N ILE A 149 17.41 -5.76 6.58
CA ILE A 149 16.84 -7.02 6.04
C ILE A 149 15.86 -6.72 4.90
N GLU A 150 16.39 -6.62 3.68
CA GLU A 150 15.60 -6.38 2.46
C GLU A 150 14.72 -7.59 2.06
N ASP A 151 15.19 -8.80 2.38
CA ASP A 151 14.59 -10.07 1.94
C ASP A 151 13.44 -10.59 2.83
N MET A 152 12.90 -9.76 3.73
CA MET A 152 11.80 -10.14 4.63
C MET A 152 10.56 -10.68 3.91
N HIS A 153 10.31 -10.21 2.69
CA HIS A 153 9.21 -10.63 1.84
C HIS A 153 9.29 -12.11 1.43
N LEU A 154 10.47 -12.72 1.49
CA LEU A 154 10.72 -14.11 1.10
C LEU A 154 10.56 -15.11 2.24
N LEU A 155 10.50 -14.68 3.51
CA LEU A 155 10.44 -15.57 4.66
C LEU A 155 9.11 -16.35 4.69
N GLU A 156 9.11 -17.67 4.90
CA GLU A 156 7.88 -18.46 5.02
C GLU A 156 7.23 -18.37 6.42
N GLU A 157 5.92 -18.63 6.51
CA GLU A 157 5.17 -18.55 7.78
C GLU A 157 5.71 -19.50 8.86
N ASN A 158 6.04 -20.74 8.48
CA ASN A 158 6.55 -21.75 9.41
C ASN A 158 7.89 -21.33 10.04
N ASP A 159 8.74 -20.64 9.27
CA ASP A 159 10.01 -20.13 9.76
C ASP A 159 9.78 -18.98 10.74
N LEU A 160 8.89 -18.05 10.39
CA LEU A 160 8.47 -16.96 11.29
C LEU A 160 7.94 -17.51 12.61
N VAL A 161 7.05 -18.50 12.58
CA VAL A 161 6.53 -19.15 13.79
C VAL A 161 7.65 -19.78 14.62
N THR A 162 8.68 -20.32 13.97
CA THR A 162 9.85 -20.92 14.65
C THR A 162 10.69 -19.84 15.34
N ILE A 163 10.93 -18.71 14.67
CA ILE A 163 11.64 -17.56 15.25
C ILE A 163 10.87 -17.00 16.45
N LEU A 164 9.56 -16.83 16.33
CA LEU A 164 8.70 -16.31 17.41
C LEU A 164 8.63 -17.24 18.62
N LYS A 165 8.84 -18.55 18.42
CA LYS A 165 8.95 -19.53 19.49
C LYS A 165 10.33 -19.51 20.17
N ALA A 166 11.39 -19.19 19.42
CA ALA A 166 12.76 -19.13 19.93
C ALA A 166 13.09 -17.79 20.62
N SER A 167 12.42 -16.70 20.26
CA SER A 167 12.66 -15.37 20.85
C SER A 167 11.98 -15.18 22.21
N ASP A 168 12.78 -14.82 23.22
CA ASP A 168 12.34 -14.43 24.56
C ASP A 168 12.01 -12.93 24.70
N VAL A 169 12.45 -12.10 23.74
CA VAL A 169 12.25 -10.65 23.77
C VAL A 169 10.97 -10.26 23.01
N LEU A 170 10.06 -9.59 23.72
CA LEU A 170 8.70 -9.31 23.24
C LEU A 170 8.65 -8.21 22.17
N ASP A 171 9.44 -7.16 22.30
CA ASP A 171 9.48 -6.03 21.35
C ASP A 171 10.06 -6.50 19.99
N ASP A 172 11.02 -7.42 20.04
CA ASP A 172 11.67 -8.02 18.88
C ASP A 172 10.75 -8.92 18.06
N SER A 173 9.91 -9.68 18.76
CA SER A 173 8.89 -10.52 18.13
C SER A 173 7.85 -9.69 17.37
N PHE A 174 7.57 -8.46 17.83
CA PHE A 174 6.54 -7.58 17.26
C PHE A 174 7.01 -6.88 15.97
N CYS A 175 8.19 -6.25 15.99
CA CYS A 175 8.74 -5.56 14.81
C CYS A 175 8.89 -6.53 13.62
N LEU A 176 9.29 -7.77 13.91
CA LEU A 176 9.42 -8.83 12.92
C LEU A 176 8.08 -9.20 12.26
N VAL A 177 7.02 -9.38 13.04
CA VAL A 177 5.68 -9.71 12.50
C VAL A 177 5.13 -8.55 11.70
N GLN A 178 5.29 -7.31 12.17
CA GLN A 178 4.85 -6.13 11.43
C GLN A 178 5.57 -6.01 10.08
N LYS A 179 6.90 -6.11 10.05
CA LYS A 179 7.67 -6.06 8.79
C LYS A 179 7.29 -7.22 7.86
N TRP A 180 7.11 -8.43 8.38
CA TRP A 180 6.71 -9.59 7.57
C TRP A 180 5.31 -9.45 6.95
N ILE A 181 4.33 -8.95 7.71
CA ILE A 181 2.97 -8.69 7.20
C ILE A 181 2.98 -7.58 6.14
N LEU A 182 3.77 -6.53 6.34
CA LEU A 182 3.88 -5.42 5.39
C LEU A 182 4.65 -5.80 4.11
N ALA A 183 5.51 -6.82 4.17
CA ALA A 183 6.38 -7.19 3.07
C ALA A 183 5.65 -7.94 1.93
N VAL A 184 4.58 -8.68 2.22
CA VAL A 184 3.74 -9.37 1.23
C VAL A 184 2.30 -9.41 1.77
N GLU A 185 1.29 -9.09 0.94
CA GLU A 185 -0.16 -9.12 1.24
C GLU A 185 -0.65 -10.54 1.65
N ARG A 186 -0.19 -11.06 2.79
CA ARG A 186 -0.44 -12.44 3.26
C ARG A 186 -1.64 -12.45 4.20
N SER A 187 -2.84 -12.52 3.64
CA SER A 187 -4.10 -12.59 4.39
C SER A 187 -4.24 -13.89 5.20
N ASN A 188 -4.07 -15.04 4.54
CA ASN A 188 -4.44 -16.35 5.12
C ASN A 188 -3.64 -16.82 6.36
N ALA A 189 -2.46 -16.24 6.64
CA ALA A 189 -1.59 -16.62 7.77
C ALA A 189 -1.85 -15.81 9.05
N PHE A 190 -2.57 -14.69 8.94
CA PHE A 190 -2.68 -13.71 10.00
C PHE A 190 -3.48 -14.21 11.20
N ASP A 191 -4.58 -14.94 10.99
CA ASP A 191 -5.40 -15.44 12.09
C ASP A 191 -4.65 -16.42 12.98
N SER A 192 -3.85 -17.31 12.39
CA SER A 192 -3.02 -18.29 13.11
C SER A 192 -1.90 -17.60 13.89
N LEU A 193 -1.23 -16.61 13.29
CA LEU A 193 -0.19 -15.80 13.93
C LEU A 193 -0.76 -14.90 15.03
N LEU A 194 -1.93 -14.30 14.81
CA LEU A 194 -2.62 -13.46 15.78
C LEU A 194 -3.10 -14.29 16.97
N GLN A 195 -3.55 -15.53 16.77
CA GLN A 195 -3.86 -16.46 17.87
C GLN A 195 -2.62 -16.81 18.69
N LEU A 196 -1.47 -17.04 18.04
CA LEU A 196 -0.20 -17.31 18.71
C LEU A 196 0.26 -16.09 19.53
N LEU A 197 0.19 -14.89 18.96
CA LEU A 197 0.50 -13.63 19.64
C LEU A 197 -0.46 -13.34 20.78
N LYS A 198 -1.78 -13.50 20.57
CA LYS A 198 -2.80 -13.40 21.63
C LYS A 198 -2.47 -14.35 22.78
N LYS A 199 -2.11 -15.60 22.49
CA LYS A 199 -1.76 -16.60 23.50
C LYS A 199 -0.49 -16.25 24.30
N LYS A 200 0.51 -15.62 23.65
CA LYS A 200 1.77 -15.18 24.30
C LYS A 200 1.61 -13.83 25.04
N MET A 201 0.67 -12.97 24.63
CA MET A 201 0.64 -11.53 25.02
C MET A 201 -0.64 -11.05 25.72
N LEU A 202 -1.59 -11.95 26.06
CA LEU A 202 -2.87 -11.61 26.71
C LEU A 202 -2.72 -10.91 28.08
N HIS A 203 -1.54 -10.98 28.69
CA HIS A 203 -1.28 -10.49 30.05
C HIS A 203 -0.71 -9.06 30.12
N ASN A 204 -0.40 -8.42 28.97
CA ASN A 204 0.20 -7.08 28.93
C ASN A 204 -0.72 -6.08 28.21
N LYS A 205 -0.99 -4.94 28.86
CA LYS A 205 -1.82 -3.85 28.33
C LYS A 205 -1.30 -3.32 26.98
N HIS A 206 0.02 -3.20 26.84
CA HIS A 206 0.64 -2.75 25.58
C HIS A 206 0.44 -3.78 24.46
N GLY A 207 0.50 -5.08 24.78
CA GLY A 207 0.25 -6.16 23.83
C GLY A 207 -1.19 -6.15 23.29
N MET A 208 -2.18 -5.79 24.11
CA MET A 208 -3.58 -5.67 23.69
C MET A 208 -3.83 -4.47 22.78
N GLU A 209 -3.23 -3.31 23.08
CA GLU A 209 -3.27 -2.12 22.21
C GLU A 209 -2.63 -2.39 20.84
N LEU A 210 -1.52 -3.15 20.82
CA LEU A 210 -0.83 -3.54 19.59
C LEU A 210 -1.59 -4.59 18.77
N ILE A 211 -2.24 -5.57 19.41
CA ILE A 211 -3.14 -6.53 18.76
C ILE A 211 -4.32 -5.79 18.11
N GLN A 212 -4.86 -4.76 18.76
CA GLN A 212 -5.90 -3.91 18.19
C GLN A 212 -5.39 -3.15 16.96
N HIS A 213 -4.18 -2.59 17.01
CA HIS A 213 -3.58 -1.89 15.88
C HIS A 213 -3.32 -2.81 14.67
N LEU A 214 -2.76 -4.00 14.89
CA LEU A 214 -2.57 -5.01 13.83
C LEU A 214 -3.90 -5.51 13.26
N THR A 215 -4.92 -5.70 14.11
CA THR A 215 -6.26 -6.08 13.65
C THR A 215 -6.89 -4.97 12.80
N GLN A 216 -6.68 -3.70 13.15
CA GLN A 216 -7.13 -2.57 12.34
C GLN A 216 -6.41 -2.48 10.99
N LEU A 217 -5.09 -2.71 10.95
CA LEU A 217 -4.32 -2.76 9.69
C LEU A 217 -4.76 -3.94 8.81
N TYR A 218 -5.06 -5.09 9.42
CA TYR A 218 -5.49 -6.30 8.69
C TYR A 218 -6.93 -6.21 8.16
N LEU A 219 -7.87 -5.66 8.94
CA LEU A 219 -9.25 -5.42 8.49
C LEU A 219 -9.34 -4.50 7.27
N VAL A 220 -8.28 -3.72 7.01
CA VAL A 220 -8.14 -2.87 5.82
C VAL A 220 -7.57 -3.65 4.61
N ASN A 221 -6.83 -4.74 4.84
CA ASN A 221 -6.15 -5.52 3.81
C ASN A 221 -6.90 -6.82 3.41
N ASP A 222 -7.92 -7.24 4.17
CA ASP A 222 -8.69 -8.48 3.90
C ASP A 222 -9.82 -8.32 2.86
N ARG A 223 -9.76 -7.26 2.04
CA ARG A 223 -10.62 -7.13 0.84
C ARG A 223 -9.73 -7.25 -0.40
N PRO A 224 -10.10 -8.07 -1.41
CA PRO A 224 -9.35 -8.20 -2.67
C PRO A 224 -9.39 -6.94 -3.55
N GLU A 225 -9.86 -5.83 -3.02
CA GLU A 225 -10.17 -4.58 -3.67
C GLU A 225 -9.07 -3.57 -3.34
N LYS A 226 -8.08 -3.41 -4.22
CA LYS A 226 -7.03 -2.40 -4.03
C LYS A 226 -7.68 -1.03 -3.87
N PRO A 227 -7.37 -0.28 -2.78
CA PRO A 227 -7.99 1.01 -2.55
C PRO A 227 -7.66 1.94 -3.72
N SER A 228 -8.70 2.53 -4.29
CA SER A 228 -8.63 3.47 -5.40
C SER A 228 -8.93 4.88 -4.90
N LEU A 229 -8.26 5.88 -5.46
CA LEU A 229 -8.46 7.28 -5.14
C LEU A 229 -9.41 7.90 -6.17
N MET A 230 -10.50 8.50 -5.74
CA MET A 230 -11.40 9.25 -6.62
C MET A 230 -11.27 10.74 -6.29
N VAL A 231 -11.03 11.56 -7.30
CA VAL A 231 -10.88 13.02 -7.15
C VAL A 231 -11.80 13.74 -8.13
N GLY A 232 -12.25 14.93 -7.77
CA GLY A 232 -13.01 15.79 -8.67
C GLY A 232 -12.73 17.27 -8.45
N THR A 233 -12.86 18.06 -9.51
CA THR A 233 -12.62 19.51 -9.53
C THR A 233 -13.89 20.31 -9.30
N PHE A 234 -13.73 21.61 -9.03
CA PHE A 234 -14.85 22.56 -8.96
C PHE A 234 -15.64 22.66 -10.27
N GLU A 235 -15.02 22.39 -11.41
CA GLU A 235 -15.64 22.40 -12.75
C GLU A 235 -16.35 21.07 -13.10
N GLY A 236 -16.34 20.11 -12.17
CA GLY A 236 -17.04 18.83 -12.32
C GLY A 236 -16.30 17.79 -13.14
N GLU A 237 -15.01 17.99 -13.43
CA GLU A 237 -14.16 16.92 -13.93
C GLU A 237 -13.85 15.94 -12.79
N MET A 238 -13.84 14.64 -13.08
CA MET A 238 -13.69 13.59 -12.08
C MET A 238 -12.82 12.48 -12.63
N TRP A 239 -11.97 11.92 -11.76
CA TRP A 239 -11.07 10.82 -12.10
C TRP A 239 -11.01 9.79 -10.99
N GLN A 240 -10.76 8.56 -11.39
CA GLN A 240 -10.49 7.44 -10.51
C GLN A 240 -9.09 6.90 -10.77
N SER A 241 -8.31 6.69 -9.73
CA SER A 241 -7.04 6.00 -9.84
C SER A 241 -7.29 4.49 -9.93
N ILE A 242 -6.59 3.83 -10.85
CA ILE A 242 -6.59 2.37 -10.97
C ILE A 242 -5.24 1.87 -10.48
N HIS A 243 -5.30 0.97 -9.50
CA HIS A 243 -4.13 0.37 -8.85
C HIS A 243 -3.13 1.41 -8.29
N SER A 244 -3.58 2.63 -8.00
CA SER A 244 -2.74 3.73 -7.52
C SER A 244 -1.60 4.14 -8.46
N GLU A 245 -1.73 3.86 -9.76
CA GLU A 245 -0.67 4.12 -10.76
C GLU A 245 -1.15 4.99 -11.93
N THR A 246 -2.42 4.91 -12.31
CA THR A 246 -2.96 5.66 -13.47
C THR A 246 -4.34 6.23 -13.19
N TRP A 247 -4.66 7.36 -13.84
CA TRP A 247 -5.96 8.02 -13.71
C TRP A 247 -6.86 7.71 -14.89
N GLN A 248 -8.10 7.32 -14.61
CA GLN A 248 -9.17 7.19 -15.60
C GLN A 248 -10.25 8.24 -15.38
N PRO A 249 -10.69 8.95 -16.44
CA PRO A 249 -11.76 9.93 -16.33
C PRO A 249 -13.10 9.23 -16.08
N ILE A 250 -13.88 9.77 -15.14
CA ILE A 250 -15.25 9.35 -14.89
C ILE A 250 -16.17 10.21 -15.75
N GLN A 251 -17.08 9.57 -16.48
CA GLN A 251 -18.04 10.30 -17.28
C GLN A 251 -19.01 11.07 -16.37
N LYS A 252 -18.91 12.41 -16.42
CA LYS A 252 -19.83 13.28 -15.68
C LYS A 252 -21.24 13.30 -16.31
N PRO A 253 -22.29 13.53 -15.51
CA PRO A 253 -23.62 13.83 -16.04
C PRO A 253 -23.56 15.05 -16.97
N ARG A 254 -24.36 15.06 -18.04
CA ARG A 254 -24.40 16.18 -19.00
C ARG A 254 -24.74 17.54 -18.36
N ASN A 255 -25.46 17.51 -17.24
CA ASN A 255 -25.90 18.68 -16.50
C ASN A 255 -25.30 18.73 -15.10
N LEU A 256 -24.06 18.26 -14.91
CA LEU A 256 -23.42 18.35 -13.61
C LEU A 256 -23.16 19.81 -13.25
N ASN A 257 -23.52 20.17 -12.03
CA ASN A 257 -23.30 21.50 -11.48
C ASN A 257 -21.80 21.72 -11.22
N GLU A 258 -21.32 22.95 -11.41
CA GLU A 258 -20.03 23.42 -10.94
C GLU A 258 -20.15 23.80 -9.45
N VAL A 259 -19.04 23.88 -8.70
CA VAL A 259 -19.04 24.35 -7.30
C VAL A 259 -20.01 23.56 -6.38
N TYR A 260 -20.23 22.30 -6.73
CA TYR A 260 -21.06 21.35 -5.99
C TYR A 260 -20.37 20.91 -4.70
N SER A 261 -21.12 20.33 -3.76
CA SER A 261 -20.53 19.63 -2.62
C SER A 261 -20.57 18.13 -2.83
N ALA A 262 -19.58 17.42 -2.31
CA ALA A 262 -19.48 15.98 -2.45
C ALA A 262 -19.14 15.31 -1.12
N CYS A 263 -19.69 14.11 -0.92
CA CYS A 263 -19.32 13.22 0.18
C CYS A 263 -19.32 11.76 -0.29
N ALA A 264 -18.50 10.93 0.33
CA ALA A 264 -18.47 9.50 0.06
C ALA A 264 -19.42 8.75 1.01
N HIS A 265 -20.15 7.79 0.45
CA HIS A 265 -20.86 6.77 1.21
C HIS A 265 -19.94 5.54 1.44
N PRO A 266 -20.02 4.85 2.59
CA PRO A 266 -19.16 3.70 2.90
C PRO A 266 -19.24 2.50 1.93
N ASP A 267 -20.25 2.46 1.06
CA ASP A 267 -20.44 1.42 0.04
C ASP A 267 -19.80 1.77 -1.31
N GLY A 268 -18.94 2.80 -1.36
CA GLY A 268 -18.25 3.20 -2.60
C GLY A 268 -19.08 4.12 -3.49
N ARG A 269 -20.24 4.62 -3.05
CA ARG A 269 -20.99 5.65 -3.78
C ARG A 269 -20.47 7.05 -3.48
N LEU A 270 -20.37 7.88 -4.52
CA LEU A 270 -20.09 9.30 -4.44
C LEU A 270 -21.41 10.06 -4.48
N ILE A 271 -21.70 10.88 -3.48
CA ILE A 271 -22.91 11.71 -3.43
C ILE A 271 -22.51 13.15 -3.76
N ILE A 272 -23.19 13.75 -4.74
CA ILE A 272 -23.04 15.15 -5.13
C ILE A 272 -24.33 15.90 -4.83
N SER A 273 -24.22 17.11 -4.28
CA SER A 273 -25.36 17.98 -3.95
C SER A 273 -25.11 19.42 -4.35
N GLY A 274 -26.15 20.08 -4.86
CA GLY A 274 -26.17 21.52 -5.16
C GLY A 274 -25.13 21.95 -6.19
N GLY A 275 -24.67 23.19 -6.07
CA GLY A 275 -23.75 23.83 -7.00
C GLY A 275 -24.43 24.81 -7.94
N VAL A 276 -23.73 25.19 -9.01
CA VAL A 276 -24.14 26.18 -10.01
C VAL A 276 -24.21 25.52 -11.37
N PHE A 277 -25.33 25.66 -12.07
CA PHE A 277 -25.49 25.24 -13.45
C PHE A 277 -26.04 26.39 -14.28
N MET A 278 -25.34 26.75 -15.36
CA MET A 278 -25.68 27.89 -16.22
C MET A 278 -25.97 29.18 -15.41
N ASN A 279 -25.06 29.53 -14.49
CA ASN A 279 -25.18 30.68 -13.57
C ASN A 279 -26.38 30.65 -12.62
N THR A 280 -27.03 29.50 -12.45
CA THR A 280 -28.16 29.32 -11.53
C THR A 280 -27.79 28.32 -10.45
N ILE A 281 -27.99 28.68 -9.19
CA ILE A 281 -27.72 27.78 -8.05
C ILE A 281 -28.81 26.71 -8.01
N GLN A 282 -28.39 25.46 -7.86
CA GLN A 282 -29.24 24.28 -7.92
C GLN A 282 -29.48 23.68 -6.53
N SER A 283 -30.55 22.90 -6.43
CA SER A 283 -30.83 22.03 -5.27
C SER A 283 -30.67 20.55 -5.60
N ASP A 284 -30.34 20.20 -6.84
CA ASP A 284 -30.26 18.81 -7.30
C ASP A 284 -29.21 18.01 -6.54
N CYS A 285 -29.54 16.74 -6.27
CA CYS A 285 -28.67 15.77 -5.65
C CYS A 285 -28.57 14.52 -6.53
N HIS A 286 -27.36 13.98 -6.63
CA HIS A 286 -27.06 12.79 -7.40
C HIS A 286 -26.14 11.87 -6.61
N TYR A 287 -26.16 10.59 -6.93
CA TYR A 287 -25.09 9.69 -6.54
C TYR A 287 -24.52 8.94 -7.74
N TYR A 288 -23.22 8.70 -7.70
CA TYR A 288 -22.50 7.84 -8.62
C TYR A 288 -22.20 6.52 -7.93
N ASP A 289 -22.60 5.43 -8.55
CA ASP A 289 -22.29 4.08 -8.09
C ASP A 289 -21.05 3.58 -8.83
N ALA A 290 -19.93 3.48 -8.11
CA ALA A 290 -18.64 3.13 -8.69
C ALA A 290 -18.59 1.69 -9.24
N HIS A 291 -19.45 0.78 -8.78
CA HIS A 291 -19.50 -0.61 -9.27
C HIS A 291 -20.22 -0.70 -10.61
N THR A 292 -21.29 0.07 -10.79
CA THR A 292 -22.09 0.07 -12.03
C THR A 292 -21.66 1.15 -13.03
N ALA A 293 -20.82 2.09 -12.59
CA ALA A 293 -20.43 3.30 -13.31
C ALA A 293 -21.65 4.13 -13.79
N GLN A 294 -22.71 4.18 -12.97
CA GLN A 294 -23.94 4.90 -13.29
C GLN A 294 -24.22 6.03 -12.32
N TRP A 295 -24.81 7.09 -12.85
CA TRP A 295 -25.36 8.20 -12.09
C TRP A 295 -26.85 8.02 -11.86
N ASN A 296 -27.27 8.31 -10.64
CA ASN A 296 -28.66 8.22 -10.21
C ASN A 296 -29.06 9.51 -9.49
N HIS A 297 -30.37 9.77 -9.43
CA HIS A 297 -30.93 10.93 -8.77
C HIS A 297 -31.24 10.64 -7.30
N LEU A 298 -31.05 11.64 -6.45
CA LEU A 298 -31.56 11.72 -5.09
C LEU A 298 -32.62 12.83 -5.02
N PRO A 299 -33.47 12.82 -3.98
CA PRO A 299 -34.39 13.94 -3.73
C PRO A 299 -33.62 15.27 -3.64
N PRO A 300 -34.10 16.33 -4.31
CA PRO A 300 -33.44 17.63 -4.28
C PRO A 300 -33.49 18.23 -2.87
N MET A 301 -32.47 19.03 -2.52
CA MET A 301 -32.40 19.74 -1.25
C MET A 301 -33.60 20.71 -1.10
N PRO A 302 -34.05 20.98 0.14
CA PRO A 302 -35.10 21.97 0.40
C PRO A 302 -34.73 23.40 -0.05
N THR A 303 -33.44 23.73 0.01
CA THR A 303 -32.90 25.05 -0.33
C THR A 303 -31.78 24.89 -1.34
N VAL A 304 -31.83 25.68 -2.42
CA VAL A 304 -30.75 25.79 -3.41
C VAL A 304 -29.48 26.30 -2.72
N ARG A 305 -28.34 25.67 -2.99
CA ARG A 305 -27.07 26.10 -2.39
C ARG A 305 -25.86 25.67 -3.22
N ALA A 306 -24.83 26.51 -3.18
CA ALA A 306 -23.48 26.21 -3.65
C ALA A 306 -22.48 26.48 -2.51
N GLN A 307 -21.25 25.96 -2.64
CA GLN A 307 -20.17 26.14 -1.64
C GLN A 307 -20.53 25.68 -0.21
N HIS A 308 -21.59 24.91 -0.05
CA HIS A 308 -21.94 24.25 1.22
C HIS A 308 -21.03 23.04 1.45
N SER A 309 -21.07 22.51 2.67
CA SER A 309 -20.31 21.33 3.03
C SER A 309 -21.23 20.15 3.25
N SER A 310 -20.82 18.96 2.81
CA SER A 310 -21.61 17.75 2.93
C SER A 310 -20.83 16.61 3.57
N ILE A 311 -21.49 15.82 4.40
CA ILE A 311 -20.92 14.59 4.99
C ILE A 311 -21.99 13.51 5.07
N TYR A 312 -21.60 12.25 4.84
CA TYR A 312 -22.44 11.11 5.16
C TYR A 312 -22.08 10.61 6.57
N HIS A 313 -23.07 10.49 7.45
CA HIS A 313 -22.89 9.97 8.80
C HIS A 313 -24.19 9.34 9.31
N ASP A 314 -24.10 8.16 9.93
CA ASP A 314 -25.24 7.42 10.50
C ASP A 314 -26.49 7.40 9.59
N HIS A 315 -26.34 6.93 8.35
CA HIS A 315 -27.42 6.83 7.36
C HIS A 315 -28.03 8.14 6.88
N HIS A 316 -27.42 9.27 7.23
CA HIS A 316 -27.87 10.59 6.81
C HIS A 316 -26.80 11.29 5.98
N VAL A 317 -27.23 11.99 4.93
CA VAL A 317 -26.40 12.99 4.23
C VAL A 317 -26.73 14.36 4.80
N TYR A 318 -25.78 14.96 5.49
CA TYR A 318 -25.91 16.31 6.04
C TYR A 318 -25.40 17.31 5.02
N VAL A 319 -26.16 18.39 4.79
CA VAL A 319 -25.73 19.58 4.02
C VAL A 319 -25.76 20.79 4.93
N ILE A 320 -24.63 21.49 5.01
CA ILE A 320 -24.37 22.49 6.05
C ILE A 320 -23.92 23.80 5.39
N GLY A 321 -24.64 24.87 5.68
CA GLY A 321 -24.29 26.23 5.22
C GLY A 321 -24.31 26.39 3.69
N GLY A 322 -23.35 27.16 3.17
CA GLY A 322 -23.22 27.51 1.75
C GLY A 322 -23.86 28.85 1.40
N ASN A 323 -24.15 29.05 0.13
CA ASN A 323 -24.71 30.28 -0.42
C ASN A 323 -25.88 29.96 -1.36
N ASP A 324 -27.03 30.63 -1.17
CA ASP A 324 -28.24 30.49 -1.99
C ASP A 324 -28.31 31.51 -3.16
N GLY A 325 -27.27 32.32 -3.32
CA GLY A 325 -27.15 33.38 -4.32
C GLY A 325 -27.60 34.74 -3.82
N ARG A 326 -28.15 34.81 -2.60
CA ARG A 326 -28.58 36.04 -1.93
C ARG A 326 -27.81 36.26 -0.64
N SER A 327 -27.55 35.20 0.10
CA SER A 327 -26.92 35.25 1.42
C SER A 327 -26.20 33.95 1.76
N PHE A 328 -25.24 34.03 2.66
CA PHE A 328 -24.67 32.84 3.28
C PHE A 328 -25.68 32.19 4.21
N LEU A 329 -25.72 30.87 4.17
CA LEU A 329 -26.65 30.06 4.92
C LEU A 329 -26.02 29.58 6.22
N HIS A 330 -26.85 29.47 7.24
CA HIS A 330 -26.55 28.79 8.50
C HIS A 330 -27.47 27.56 8.69
N SER A 331 -28.31 27.25 7.70
CA SER A 331 -29.19 26.09 7.73
C SER A 331 -28.41 24.78 7.62
N VAL A 332 -28.94 23.77 8.30
CA VAL A 332 -28.44 22.41 8.29
C VAL A 332 -29.60 21.51 7.93
N ASP A 333 -29.48 20.75 6.85
CA ASP A 333 -30.50 19.81 6.42
C ASP A 333 -29.90 18.41 6.29
N ALA A 334 -30.67 17.39 6.63
CA ALA A 334 -30.24 15.99 6.60
C ALA A 334 -31.21 15.17 5.76
N LEU A 335 -30.69 14.47 4.76
CA LEU A 335 -31.40 13.47 3.97
C LEU A 335 -31.20 12.10 4.63
N ASP A 336 -32.27 11.49 5.11
CA ASP A 336 -32.25 10.09 5.51
C ASP A 336 -32.17 9.20 4.26
N MET A 337 -31.09 8.45 4.10
CA MET A 337 -30.85 7.62 2.92
C MET A 337 -31.72 6.37 2.85
N ARG A 338 -32.46 6.04 3.92
CA ARG A 338 -33.40 4.91 3.98
C ARG A 338 -34.80 5.32 3.53
N SER A 339 -35.29 6.45 4.04
CA SER A 339 -36.62 6.99 3.69
C SER A 339 -36.59 7.90 2.47
N LEU A 340 -35.42 8.45 2.12
CA LEU A 340 -35.23 9.48 1.09
C LEU A 340 -36.03 10.76 1.40
N GLU A 341 -36.15 11.10 2.68
CA GLU A 341 -36.82 12.32 3.14
C GLU A 341 -35.82 13.30 3.75
N TRP A 342 -36.01 14.58 3.43
CA TRP A 342 -35.22 15.67 4.01
C TRP A 342 -35.84 16.13 5.33
N SER A 343 -34.97 16.36 6.31
CA SER A 343 -35.31 16.95 7.59
C SER A 343 -34.43 18.16 7.87
N SER A 344 -35.01 19.21 8.44
CA SER A 344 -34.25 20.38 8.84
C SER A 344 -33.77 20.24 10.29
N LEU A 345 -32.51 20.59 10.52
CA LEU A 345 -31.83 20.52 11.80
C LEU A 345 -31.60 21.92 12.38
N PRO A 346 -31.26 22.02 13.69
CA PRO A 346 -30.92 23.30 14.31
C PRO A 346 -29.87 24.05 13.50
N HIS A 347 -30.13 25.32 13.23
CA HIS A 347 -29.21 26.13 12.45
C HIS A 347 -27.90 26.36 13.20
N MET A 348 -26.81 26.52 12.45
CA MET A 348 -25.53 26.94 13.00
C MET A 348 -25.63 28.34 13.62
N PRO A 349 -24.77 28.68 14.60
CA PRO A 349 -24.77 30.01 15.22
C PRO A 349 -24.45 31.16 14.26
N GLN A 350 -23.74 30.88 13.17
CA GLN A 350 -23.34 31.86 12.17
C GLN A 350 -23.43 31.30 10.75
N PRO A 351 -23.75 32.12 9.74
CA PRO A 351 -23.76 31.72 8.34
C PRO A 351 -22.33 31.54 7.82
N LEU A 352 -22.09 30.44 7.10
CA LEU A 352 -20.76 30.04 6.64
C LEU A 352 -20.84 29.39 5.26
N GLN A 353 -19.87 29.67 4.41
CA GLN A 353 -19.58 28.87 3.21
C GLN A 353 -18.18 28.26 3.29
N CYS A 354 -17.93 27.19 2.52
CA CYS A 354 -16.65 26.47 2.51
C CYS A 354 -16.18 26.03 3.90
N SER A 355 -17.10 25.68 4.81
CA SER A 355 -16.76 25.17 6.15
C SER A 355 -16.22 23.75 6.07
N TYR A 356 -15.53 23.30 7.11
CA TYR A 356 -15.06 21.93 7.19
C TYR A 356 -16.00 21.13 8.09
N VAL A 357 -16.50 19.99 7.60
CA VAL A 357 -17.43 19.16 8.35
C VAL A 357 -16.81 17.79 8.54
N VAL A 358 -16.75 17.34 9.79
CA VAL A 358 -16.19 16.03 10.17
C VAL A 358 -17.10 15.35 11.18
N SER A 359 -17.07 14.03 11.22
CA SER A 359 -17.72 13.24 12.28
C SER A 359 -16.67 12.48 13.08
N VAL A 360 -16.68 12.64 14.40
CA VAL A 360 -15.79 11.94 15.35
C VAL A 360 -16.62 11.38 16.49
N SER A 361 -16.46 10.09 16.79
CA SER A 361 -17.19 9.39 17.86
C SER A 361 -18.71 9.67 17.80
N ASP A 362 -19.31 9.49 16.62
CA ASP A 362 -20.74 9.74 16.31
C ASP A 362 -21.25 11.17 16.57
N THR A 363 -20.33 12.14 16.55
CA THR A 363 -20.63 13.55 16.77
C THR A 363 -20.16 14.39 15.59
N LEU A 364 -21.04 15.24 15.07
CA LEU A 364 -20.72 16.17 13.98
C LEU A 364 -20.01 17.43 14.51
N PHE A 365 -18.96 17.83 13.81
CA PHE A 365 -18.25 19.08 14.03
C PHE A 365 -18.21 19.91 12.75
N VAL A 366 -18.41 21.22 12.90
CA VAL A 366 -18.24 22.23 11.85
C VAL A 366 -17.11 23.16 12.26
N LEU A 367 -16.09 23.25 11.42
CA LEU A 367 -14.87 24.01 11.70
C LEU A 367 -14.65 25.05 10.61
N GLY A 368 -14.20 26.23 11.00
CA GLY A 368 -13.77 27.29 10.09
C GLY A 368 -14.85 27.73 9.09
N GLY A 369 -14.46 27.86 7.83
CA GLY A 369 -15.30 28.43 6.77
C GLY A 369 -15.22 29.95 6.67
N MET A 370 -15.84 30.49 5.63
CA MET A 370 -15.82 31.90 5.27
C MET A 370 -17.10 32.58 5.75
N ARG A 371 -16.96 33.69 6.50
CA ARG A 371 -18.08 34.43 7.11
C ARG A 371 -18.61 35.55 6.23
N ASP A 372 -17.71 36.31 5.59
CA ASP A 372 -18.07 37.41 4.70
C ASP A 372 -16.93 37.75 3.72
N GLY A 373 -17.29 38.08 2.48
CA GLY A 373 -16.36 38.40 1.41
C GLY A 373 -15.34 37.28 1.14
N TRP A 374 -14.18 37.62 0.58
CA TRP A 374 -13.11 36.65 0.25
C TRP A 374 -12.02 36.54 1.32
N VAL A 375 -12.13 37.30 2.41
CA VAL A 375 -11.01 37.57 3.33
C VAL A 375 -11.30 37.21 4.78
N ASP A 376 -12.57 37.15 5.21
CA ASP A 376 -12.92 36.79 6.59
C ASP A 376 -13.17 35.29 6.75
N TRP A 377 -12.14 34.59 7.22
CA TRP A 377 -12.18 33.17 7.53
C TRP A 377 -12.30 32.94 9.04
N SER A 378 -13.28 32.13 9.41
CA SER A 378 -13.53 31.75 10.79
C SER A 378 -12.47 30.78 11.31
N VAL A 379 -12.19 30.87 12.61
CA VAL A 379 -11.44 29.87 13.38
C VAL A 379 -12.34 29.07 14.31
N ASP A 380 -13.66 29.33 14.29
CA ASP A 380 -14.59 28.74 15.24
C ASP A 380 -14.82 27.26 14.96
N VAL A 381 -15.12 26.54 16.03
CA VAL A 381 -15.38 25.11 16.04
C VAL A 381 -16.70 24.91 16.76
N HIS A 382 -17.66 24.29 16.07
CA HIS A 382 -18.98 24.03 16.59
C HIS A 382 -19.25 22.53 16.59
N GLN A 383 -19.68 22.00 17.73
CA GLN A 383 -20.09 20.62 17.90
C GLN A 383 -21.62 20.55 17.90
N TYR A 384 -22.18 19.60 17.15
CA TYR A 384 -23.60 19.32 17.20
C TYR A 384 -23.92 18.39 18.38
N ASP A 385 -24.84 18.83 19.24
CA ASP A 385 -25.44 18.01 20.29
C ASP A 385 -26.80 17.48 19.81
N SER A 386 -26.83 16.19 19.49
CA SER A 386 -28.03 15.49 19.02
C SER A 386 -29.11 15.35 20.11
N THR A 387 -28.72 15.34 21.39
CA THR A 387 -29.64 15.21 22.53
C THR A 387 -30.33 16.55 22.80
N GLY A 388 -29.54 17.61 22.88
CA GLY A 388 -30.03 18.98 23.07
C GLY A 388 -30.63 19.60 21.81
N LYS A 389 -30.33 19.04 20.63
CA LYS A 389 -30.61 19.66 19.31
C LYS A 389 -30.08 21.09 19.26
N THR A 390 -28.81 21.27 19.61
CA THR A 390 -28.15 22.58 19.65
C THR A 390 -26.69 22.47 19.22
N TRP A 391 -26.08 23.61 18.89
CA TRP A 391 -24.65 23.71 18.61
C TRP A 391 -23.91 24.28 19.82
N HIS A 392 -22.81 23.63 20.21
CA HIS A 392 -21.93 24.11 21.27
C HIS A 392 -20.61 24.57 20.68
N GLN A 393 -20.15 25.76 21.10
CA GLN A 393 -18.83 26.25 20.72
C GLN A 393 -17.75 25.47 21.47
N ARG A 394 -16.69 25.10 20.75
CA ARG A 394 -15.51 24.39 21.25
C ARG A 394 -14.29 25.30 21.16
N SER A 395 -13.15 24.84 21.66
CA SER A 395 -11.88 25.56 21.51
C SER A 395 -11.62 25.94 20.03
N PRO A 396 -11.38 27.21 19.71
CA PRO A 396 -11.16 27.66 18.33
C PRO A 396 -9.82 27.15 17.78
N MET A 397 -9.72 27.07 16.46
CA MET A 397 -8.47 26.74 15.76
C MET A 397 -7.37 27.75 16.13
N PRO A 398 -6.11 27.32 16.35
CA PRO A 398 -5.01 28.21 16.70
C PRO A 398 -4.67 29.25 15.62
N GLU A 399 -4.98 28.97 14.36
CA GLU A 399 -4.78 29.87 13.23
C GLU A 399 -5.86 29.66 12.16
N GLN A 400 -5.98 30.62 11.23
CA GLN A 400 -6.85 30.48 10.07
C GLN A 400 -6.26 29.49 9.06
N CYS A 401 -7.04 28.47 8.72
CA CYS A 401 -6.77 27.59 7.59
C CYS A 401 -7.71 27.94 6.45
N ALA A 402 -7.39 29.00 5.68
CA ALA A 402 -8.24 29.48 4.58
C ALA A 402 -8.14 28.55 3.36
N GLY A 403 -9.27 27.98 2.93
CA GLY A 403 -9.35 27.03 1.82
C GLY A 403 -8.59 25.71 2.07
N GLY A 404 -8.45 25.30 3.32
CA GLY A 404 -7.90 23.98 3.65
C GLY A 404 -8.97 22.89 3.66
N ALA A 405 -8.68 21.82 4.38
CA ALA A 405 -9.60 20.71 4.59
C ALA A 405 -9.48 20.16 6.01
N ALA A 406 -10.52 19.45 6.47
CA ALA A 406 -10.48 18.73 7.74
C ALA A 406 -10.89 17.27 7.57
N VAL A 407 -10.26 16.39 8.34
CA VAL A 407 -10.53 14.95 8.36
C VAL A 407 -10.56 14.42 9.79
N ALA A 408 -11.39 13.40 10.01
CA ALA A 408 -11.39 12.62 11.24
C ALA A 408 -10.45 11.42 11.09
N LEU A 409 -9.51 11.26 12.02
CA LEU A 409 -8.60 10.10 12.07
C LEU A 409 -8.57 9.56 13.51
N GLY A 410 -9.14 8.38 13.71
CA GLY A 410 -9.42 7.87 15.05
C GLY A 410 -10.38 8.80 15.80
N ASP A 411 -10.08 9.09 17.07
CA ASP A 411 -10.87 10.02 17.90
C ASP A 411 -10.38 11.47 17.82
N GLN A 412 -9.69 11.86 16.74
CA GLN A 412 -9.08 13.18 16.58
C GLN A 412 -9.50 13.83 15.26
N VAL A 413 -9.51 15.16 15.22
CA VAL A 413 -9.74 15.94 14.00
C VAL A 413 -8.42 16.56 13.57
N TYR A 414 -8.11 16.47 12.27
CA TYR A 414 -6.97 17.13 11.65
C TYR A 414 -7.47 18.19 10.69
N VAL A 415 -6.91 19.40 10.77
CA VAL A 415 -7.14 20.49 9.81
C VAL A 415 -5.82 20.78 9.12
N VAL A 416 -5.82 20.67 7.78
CA VAL A 416 -4.61 20.65 6.97
C VAL A 416 -4.75 21.49 5.70
N GLY A 417 -3.62 21.98 5.17
CA GLY A 417 -3.53 22.69 3.90
C GLY A 417 -3.90 24.18 4.00
N GLY A 418 -4.58 24.68 2.97
CA GLY A 418 -4.97 26.07 2.86
C GLY A 418 -3.81 27.03 2.60
N TRP A 419 -4.14 28.33 2.45
CA TRP A 419 -3.15 29.36 2.10
C TRP A 419 -1.91 29.39 3.00
N ASN A 420 -2.09 29.10 4.30
CA ASN A 420 -1.05 29.16 5.31
C ASN A 420 -0.26 27.86 5.51
N LYS A 421 -0.51 26.81 4.72
CA LYS A 421 0.11 25.48 4.93
C LYS A 421 -0.16 24.97 6.35
N SER A 422 -1.38 25.13 6.84
CA SER A 422 -1.70 24.78 8.21
C SER A 422 -1.67 23.27 8.40
N CYS A 423 -1.28 22.82 9.58
CA CYS A 423 -1.45 21.44 10.02
C CYS A 423 -1.65 21.46 11.53
N MET A 424 -2.84 21.08 11.97
CA MET A 424 -3.22 21.14 13.36
C MET A 424 -4.15 19.99 13.72
N LYS A 425 -4.04 19.50 14.94
CA LYS A 425 -4.83 18.41 15.48
C LYS A 425 -5.65 18.90 16.66
N PHE A 426 -6.94 18.56 16.64
CA PHE A 426 -7.87 18.79 17.73
C PHE A 426 -8.25 17.49 18.42
N ASN A 427 -8.24 17.53 19.75
CA ASN A 427 -8.72 16.46 20.60
C ASN A 427 -10.08 16.84 21.19
N PRO A 428 -11.19 16.26 20.70
CA PRO A 428 -12.53 16.56 21.20
C PRO A 428 -12.76 16.18 22.66
N GLN A 429 -12.02 15.22 23.21
CA GLN A 429 -12.22 14.74 24.59
C GLN A 429 -11.72 15.74 25.64
N ILE A 430 -10.63 16.43 25.35
CA ILE A 430 -10.01 17.41 26.26
C ILE A 430 -10.11 18.86 25.75
N ASP A 431 -10.81 19.06 24.63
CA ASP A 431 -11.05 20.36 24.00
C ASP A 431 -9.79 21.18 23.72
N SER A 432 -8.75 20.55 23.16
CA SER A 432 -7.46 21.19 22.96
C SER A 432 -6.87 20.97 21.57
N TRP A 433 -6.04 21.91 21.15
CA TRP A 433 -5.36 21.93 19.87
C TRP A 433 -3.86 21.75 20.01
N VAL A 434 -3.25 21.11 19.01
CA VAL A 434 -1.81 20.98 18.86
C VAL A 434 -1.44 21.33 17.43
N SER A 435 -0.52 22.26 17.24
CA SER A 435 0.09 22.55 15.93
C SER A 435 1.11 21.48 15.60
N LEU A 436 1.09 21.02 14.36
CA LEU A 436 1.91 19.91 13.85
C LEU A 436 2.85 20.40 12.75
N GLN A 437 3.69 19.51 12.26
CA GLN A 437 4.55 19.83 11.11
C GLN A 437 3.69 20.23 9.90
N ARG A 438 4.09 21.29 9.20
CA ARG A 438 3.36 21.83 8.04
C ARG A 438 3.69 21.06 6.75
N PRO A 439 2.73 20.94 5.81
CA PRO A 439 3.00 20.41 4.47
C PRO A 439 3.99 21.29 3.71
N GLN A 440 4.60 20.72 2.68
CA GLN A 440 5.54 21.42 1.81
C GLN A 440 4.82 22.48 0.96
N PHE A 441 3.65 22.14 0.43
CA PHE A 441 2.82 22.98 -0.44
C PHE A 441 1.61 23.58 0.30
N SER A 442 0.96 24.58 -0.29
CA SER A 442 -0.22 25.22 0.32
C SER A 442 -1.44 24.32 0.30
N HIS A 443 -1.66 23.60 -0.79
CA HIS A 443 -2.90 22.88 -1.01
C HIS A 443 -4.14 23.79 -0.80
N TRP A 444 -4.08 25.01 -1.34
CA TRP A 444 -5.20 25.94 -1.28
C TRP A 444 -6.34 25.42 -2.17
N TYR A 445 -7.51 25.19 -1.57
CA TYR A 445 -8.62 24.39 -2.10
C TYR A 445 -8.20 22.95 -2.48
N GLY A 446 -7.30 22.35 -1.71
CA GLY A 446 -6.95 20.93 -1.78
C GLY A 446 -7.78 20.12 -0.77
N PRO A 447 -8.54 19.09 -1.19
CA PRO A 447 -9.24 18.20 -0.28
C PRO A 447 -8.27 17.30 0.49
N ALA A 448 -8.71 16.88 1.67
CA ALA A 448 -8.00 15.92 2.50
C ALA A 448 -8.84 14.67 2.76
N LEU A 449 -8.20 13.52 2.92
CA LEU A 449 -8.82 12.25 3.31
C LEU A 449 -7.90 11.45 4.23
N VAL A 450 -8.44 10.38 4.81
CA VAL A 450 -7.65 9.37 5.53
C VAL A 450 -7.24 8.25 4.57
N TRP A 451 -5.94 7.97 4.52
CA TRP A 451 -5.36 6.90 3.73
C TRP A 451 -4.44 6.04 4.59
N ASN A 452 -4.80 4.76 4.80
CA ASN A 452 -4.01 3.80 5.59
C ASN A 452 -3.49 4.33 6.94
N GLY A 453 -4.35 5.03 7.69
CA GLY A 453 -4.00 5.59 9.01
C GLY A 453 -3.20 6.90 8.97
N CYS A 454 -2.97 7.46 7.77
CA CYS A 454 -2.34 8.75 7.55
C CYS A 454 -3.34 9.77 6.99
N VAL A 455 -3.00 11.06 7.07
CA VAL A 455 -3.79 12.13 6.45
C VAL A 455 -3.19 12.46 5.08
N LEU A 456 -3.99 12.31 4.03
CA LEU A 456 -3.58 12.61 2.66
C LEU A 456 -4.21 13.93 2.22
N VAL A 457 -3.43 14.82 1.61
CA VAL A 457 -3.90 16.08 1.01
C VAL A 457 -3.56 16.05 -0.48
N CYS A 458 -4.56 16.32 -1.32
CA CYS A 458 -4.44 16.20 -2.77
C CYS A 458 -4.57 17.57 -3.42
N GLY A 459 -3.57 17.97 -4.21
CA GLY A 459 -3.66 19.09 -5.17
C GLY A 459 -3.94 20.45 -4.55
N GLY A 460 -4.54 21.33 -5.34
CA GLY A 460 -4.86 22.71 -4.96
C GLY A 460 -4.77 23.63 -6.18
N SER A 461 -5.17 24.89 -6.03
CA SER A 461 -5.30 25.88 -7.12
C SER A 461 -4.06 25.96 -8.04
N GLU A 462 -2.85 25.75 -7.51
CA GLU A 462 -1.59 25.77 -8.27
C GLU A 462 -0.77 24.46 -8.19
N GLU A 463 -1.32 23.41 -7.58
CA GLU A 463 -0.58 22.20 -7.20
C GLU A 463 -1.26 20.92 -7.70
N ASP A 464 -0.49 20.00 -8.26
CA ASP A 464 -0.90 18.63 -8.62
C ASP A 464 -0.30 17.58 -7.68
N SER A 465 0.44 18.02 -6.66
CA SER A 465 1.12 17.15 -5.70
C SER A 465 0.13 16.48 -4.75
N ILE A 466 0.50 15.29 -4.29
CA ILE A 466 -0.20 14.57 -3.23
C ILE A 466 0.78 14.43 -2.06
N GLU A 467 0.43 15.01 -0.91
CA GLU A 467 1.25 14.93 0.30
C GLU A 467 0.54 14.10 1.37
N GLU A 468 1.28 13.19 2.00
CA GLU A 468 0.80 12.34 3.08
C GLU A 468 1.49 12.69 4.39
N TYR A 469 0.70 12.97 5.41
CA TYR A 469 1.12 13.22 6.77
C TYR A 469 0.98 11.97 7.64
N SER A 470 2.08 11.56 8.29
CA SER A 470 2.10 10.49 9.27
C SER A 470 1.96 11.05 10.69
N PRO A 471 0.85 10.77 11.41
CA PRO A 471 0.69 11.20 12.80
C PRO A 471 1.67 10.55 13.78
N LEU A 472 2.28 9.42 13.40
CA LEU A 472 3.23 8.68 14.25
C LEU A 472 4.58 9.37 14.30
N THR A 473 5.02 9.94 13.17
CA THR A 473 6.35 10.55 13.03
C THR A 473 6.30 12.07 12.97
N ASP A 474 5.12 12.66 12.88
CA ASP A 474 4.89 14.10 12.63
C ASP A 474 5.67 14.60 11.40
N LYS A 475 5.62 13.82 10.32
CA LYS A 475 6.32 14.13 9.07
C LYS A 475 5.40 13.98 7.87
N TRP A 476 5.71 14.79 6.86
CA TRP A 476 5.10 14.74 5.54
C TRP A 476 6.00 13.98 4.57
N ARG A 477 5.37 13.26 3.64
CA ARG A 477 6.02 12.69 2.45
C ARG A 477 5.20 13.03 1.21
N THR A 478 5.88 13.37 0.14
CA THR A 478 5.25 13.63 -1.17
C THR A 478 5.19 12.32 -1.96
N TRP A 479 4.02 12.00 -2.50
CA TRP A 479 3.87 10.87 -3.39
C TRP A 479 4.52 11.16 -4.75
N THR A 480 4.98 10.11 -5.42
CA THR A 480 5.51 10.20 -6.80
C THR A 480 4.41 10.40 -7.83
N MET A 481 3.19 9.93 -7.54
CA MET A 481 2.00 10.14 -8.36
C MET A 481 1.51 11.58 -8.22
N THR A 482 1.25 12.24 -9.36
CA THR A 482 0.60 13.54 -9.43
C THR A 482 -0.84 13.43 -9.91
N LEU A 483 -1.63 14.46 -9.65
CA LEU A 483 -2.99 14.57 -10.14
C LEU A 483 -3.02 14.81 -11.66
N PRO A 484 -4.15 14.50 -12.34
CA PRO A 484 -4.29 14.66 -13.79
C PRO A 484 -4.13 16.11 -14.26
N GLN A 485 -4.50 17.07 -13.42
CA GLN A 485 -4.48 18.50 -13.71
C GLN A 485 -4.16 19.32 -12.47
N LYS A 486 -3.52 20.48 -12.67
CA LYS A 486 -3.32 21.52 -11.66
C LYS A 486 -4.55 22.41 -11.61
N GLN A 487 -5.43 22.16 -10.64
CA GLN A 487 -6.67 22.91 -10.48
C GLN A 487 -7.20 22.76 -9.05
N GLU A 488 -8.08 23.68 -8.67
CA GLU A 488 -8.87 23.56 -7.44
C GLU A 488 -9.68 22.27 -7.45
N LEU A 489 -9.40 21.42 -6.46
CA LEU A 489 -10.09 20.17 -6.26
C LEU A 489 -11.24 20.37 -5.28
N ARG A 490 -12.37 19.76 -5.58
CA ARG A 490 -13.54 19.80 -4.72
C ARG A 490 -13.57 18.67 -3.71
N PHE A 491 -13.16 17.47 -4.13
CA PHE A 491 -13.16 16.30 -3.27
C PHE A 491 -12.05 15.32 -3.62
N ALA A 492 -11.67 14.52 -2.63
CA ALA A 492 -10.84 13.34 -2.79
C ALA A 492 -11.33 12.28 -1.81
N PHE A 493 -11.62 11.08 -2.32
CA PHE A 493 -12.15 9.98 -1.51
C PHE A 493 -11.42 8.67 -1.80
N ARG A 494 -11.26 7.87 -0.75
CA ARG A 494 -10.83 6.48 -0.86
C ARG A 494 -12.06 5.62 -1.15
N ILE A 495 -11.97 4.82 -2.20
CA ILE A 495 -12.99 3.82 -2.57
C ILE A 495 -12.34 2.44 -2.53
N LEU A 496 -13.09 1.48 -2.03
CA LEU A 496 -12.78 0.05 -2.14
C LEU A 496 -13.67 -0.47 -3.28
N LEU A 497 -13.04 -1.00 -4.33
CA LEU A 497 -13.64 -1.38 -5.61
C LEU A 497 -13.50 -2.87 -5.90
#